data_AF-A0A7S3Q469-F1
#
_entry.id   AF-A0A7S3Q469-F1
#
_cell.length_a   1.000
_cell.length_b   1.000
_cell.length_c   1.000
_cell.angle_alpha   90.00
_cell.angle_beta   90.00
_cell.angle_gamma   90.00
#
_symmetry.space_group_name_H-M   'P 1'
#
loop_
_entity.id
_entity.type
_entity.pdbx_description
1 polymer ?
#
loop_
_entity_poly.entity_id
_entity_poly.type
_entity_poly.pdbx_seq_one_letter_code
_entity_poly.pdbx_strand_id
1 'polypeptide(L)'
;MPSTSPTKLPTISPTKGPTKFPSKAPTNAPTGPCADSSTYEWTNDLGNTVDCAWLTKNSKQSRQRIGRWCEEANVSFACPITCETCTISCVDDATYNLKGTDKHCDWISYNRNQVEQRRNMYCDKEGDRCPKSCGFCP
;
A
#
# COMPACT_ATOMS: atom_id res chain seq x y z
N MET A 1 66.22 -13.92 -42.85
CA MET A 1 65.02 -13.14 -42.51
C MET A 1 65.06 -12.83 -41.01
N PRO A 2 64.75 -11.59 -40.58
CA PRO A 2 64.75 -11.19 -39.18
C PRO A 2 63.41 -11.55 -38.52
N SER A 3 63.40 -11.85 -37.21
CA SER A 3 62.24 -11.52 -36.39
C SER A 3 62.61 -11.36 -34.92
N THR A 4 62.19 -10.23 -34.39
CA THR A 4 62.41 -9.63 -33.08
C THR A 4 61.40 -10.14 -32.04
N SER A 5 61.82 -10.31 -30.78
CA SER A 5 61.23 -9.59 -29.63
C SER A 5 61.70 -10.15 -28.28
N PRO A 6 62.02 -9.28 -27.30
CA PRO A 6 62.10 -9.65 -25.89
C PRO A 6 60.89 -9.16 -25.06
N THR A 7 60.59 -9.92 -24.00
CA THR A 7 59.91 -9.53 -22.72
C THR A 7 58.38 -9.35 -22.67
N LYS A 8 57.68 -10.18 -21.87
CA LYS A 8 56.99 -9.79 -20.60
C LYS A 8 56.10 -10.92 -20.02
N LEU A 9 56.46 -11.39 -18.82
CA LEU A 9 55.51 -11.81 -17.76
C LEU A 9 55.13 -10.55 -16.94
N PRO A 10 54.18 -10.59 -15.98
CA PRO A 10 52.90 -11.29 -15.87
C PRO A 10 51.74 -10.29 -15.63
N THR A 11 50.47 -10.64 -15.90
CA THR A 11 49.37 -10.02 -15.14
C THR A 11 48.17 -10.96 -15.02
N ILE A 12 48.00 -11.49 -13.82
CA ILE A 12 46.79 -12.12 -13.31
C ILE A 12 45.71 -11.03 -13.33
N SER A 13 44.65 -11.18 -14.12
CA SER A 13 43.51 -10.26 -14.09
C SER A 13 42.88 -10.27 -12.70
N PRO A 14 42.67 -9.11 -12.05
CA PRO A 14 41.97 -9.07 -10.79
C PRO A 14 40.48 -9.44 -11.01
N THR A 15 40.03 -10.41 -10.23
CA THR A 15 38.62 -10.74 -10.02
C THR A 15 37.94 -9.61 -9.24
N LYS A 16 36.62 -9.48 -9.45
CA LYS A 16 35.65 -8.60 -8.77
C LYS A 16 35.70 -7.12 -9.19
N GLY A 17 34.96 -6.83 -10.26
CA GLY A 17 34.32 -5.52 -10.34
C GLY A 17 33.43 -5.29 -9.11
N PRO A 18 33.40 -4.09 -8.52
CA PRO A 18 32.51 -3.79 -7.42
C PRO A 18 31.08 -3.72 -7.96
N THR A 19 30.18 -4.49 -7.35
CA THR A 19 28.73 -4.41 -7.57
C THR A 19 28.27 -3.01 -7.17
N LYS A 20 28.21 -2.07 -8.12
CA LYS A 20 27.61 -0.74 -7.90
C LYS A 20 26.09 -0.89 -7.87
N PHE A 21 25.56 -1.34 -6.75
CA PHE A 21 24.19 -1.01 -6.36
C PHE A 21 24.26 0.14 -5.37
N PRO A 22 23.91 1.38 -5.77
CA PRO A 22 23.19 2.24 -4.87
C PRO A 22 21.72 1.81 -4.94
N SER A 23 21.25 1.03 -3.98
CA SER A 23 19.82 1.02 -3.66
C SER A 23 19.50 2.38 -3.02
N LYS A 24 19.14 3.33 -3.87
CA LYS A 24 18.43 4.53 -3.47
C LYS A 24 17.21 4.63 -4.35
N ALA A 25 16.23 3.77 -4.05
CA ALA A 25 14.87 4.20 -4.29
C ALA A 25 14.68 5.47 -3.44
N PRO A 26 14.25 6.61 -4.01
CA PRO A 26 13.66 7.64 -3.17
C PRO A 26 12.37 7.04 -2.63
N THR A 27 12.40 6.51 -1.40
CA THR A 27 11.17 6.32 -0.64
C THR A 27 10.76 7.70 -0.16
N ASN A 28 10.36 8.56 -1.09
CA ASN A 28 9.35 9.54 -0.76
C ASN A 28 8.10 8.71 -0.51
N ALA A 29 7.99 8.15 0.70
CA ALA A 29 6.69 7.72 1.19
C ALA A 29 5.77 8.93 0.96
N PRO A 30 4.63 8.75 0.28
CA PRO A 30 3.64 9.80 0.20
C PRO A 30 3.24 10.20 1.63
N THR A 31 3.88 11.23 2.18
CA THR A 31 3.41 11.94 3.37
C THR A 31 2.29 12.88 2.93
N GLY A 32 1.28 12.33 2.26
CA GLY A 32 0.01 13.02 2.16
C GLY A 32 -0.53 13.20 3.58
N PRO A 33 -1.19 14.33 3.90
CA PRO A 33 -1.83 14.48 5.19
C PRO A 33 -2.84 13.35 5.36
N CYS A 34 -2.84 12.72 6.54
CA CYS A 34 -3.87 11.77 6.90
C CYS A 34 -5.25 12.42 6.71
N ALA A 35 -6.15 11.74 6.02
CA ALA A 35 -7.48 12.23 5.71
C ALA A 35 -8.47 11.07 5.68
N ASP A 36 -9.70 11.33 6.12
CA ASP A 36 -10.81 10.44 5.85
C ASP A 36 -11.10 10.40 4.35
N SER A 37 -11.42 9.21 3.85
CA SER A 37 -11.82 8.99 2.47
C SER A 37 -13.14 9.68 2.18
N SER A 38 -13.17 10.46 1.10
CA SER A 38 -14.39 11.12 0.60
C SER A 38 -15.22 10.23 -0.33
N THR A 39 -14.75 9.01 -0.61
CA THR A 39 -15.39 8.09 -1.58
C THR A 39 -15.69 6.72 -0.99
N TYR A 40 -15.19 6.43 0.22
CA TYR A 40 -15.48 5.18 0.90
C TYR A 40 -16.86 5.24 1.54
N GLU A 41 -17.71 4.28 1.18
CA GLU A 41 -19.04 4.11 1.71
C GLU A 41 -19.25 2.65 2.13
N TRP A 42 -20.05 2.44 3.17
CA TRP A 42 -20.45 1.09 3.60
C TRP A 42 -21.91 1.05 4.03
N THR A 43 -22.47 -0.16 4.08
CA THR A 43 -23.83 -0.38 4.59
C THR A 43 -23.79 -0.62 6.10
N ASN A 44 -24.49 0.21 6.87
CA ASN A 44 -24.60 0.03 8.32
C ASN A 44 -25.62 -1.06 8.71
N ASP A 45 -25.71 -1.36 10.00
CA ASP A 45 -26.61 -2.39 10.55
C ASP A 45 -28.11 -2.12 10.27
N LEU A 46 -28.45 -0.89 9.88
CA LEU A 46 -29.81 -0.46 9.52
C LEU A 46 -30.07 -0.52 8.00
N GLY A 47 -29.11 -1.01 7.21
CA GLY A 47 -29.22 -1.10 5.76
C GLY A 47 -28.97 0.22 5.02
N ASN A 48 -28.45 1.25 5.68
CA ASN A 48 -28.17 2.54 5.03
C ASN A 48 -26.72 2.62 4.57
N THR A 49 -26.49 3.17 3.38
CA THR A 49 -25.17 3.58 2.92
C THR A 49 -24.70 4.81 3.69
N VAL A 50 -23.51 4.75 4.27
CA VAL A 50 -22.92 5.77 5.13
C VAL A 50 -21.42 5.94 4.85
N ASP A 51 -20.87 7.07 5.30
CA ASP A 51 -19.46 7.48 5.13
C ASP A 51 -18.79 7.79 6.49
N CYS A 52 -17.52 8.21 6.47
CA CYS A 52 -16.78 8.56 7.70
C CYS A 52 -17.48 9.63 8.53
N ALA A 53 -18.09 10.64 7.90
CA ALA A 53 -18.78 11.73 8.58
C ALA A 53 -20.01 11.24 9.37
N TRP A 54 -20.65 10.15 8.93
CA TRP A 54 -21.78 9.56 9.64
C TRP A 54 -21.40 9.10 11.07
N LEU A 55 -20.16 8.66 11.31
CA LEU A 55 -19.72 8.23 12.64
C LEU A 55 -19.85 9.35 13.68
N THR A 56 -19.59 10.60 13.30
CA THR A 56 -19.59 11.76 14.20
C THR A 56 -20.86 12.62 14.09
N LYS A 57 -21.70 12.39 13.07
CA LYS A 57 -22.92 13.18 12.78
C LYS A 57 -23.91 13.32 13.95
N ASN A 58 -24.01 12.33 14.83
CA ASN A 58 -24.88 12.38 16.01
C ASN A 58 -24.07 12.16 17.29
N SER A 59 -23.84 13.23 18.05
CA SER A 59 -23.03 13.22 19.27
C SER A 59 -23.47 12.22 20.33
N LYS A 60 -24.76 11.86 20.40
CA LYS A 60 -25.26 10.83 21.33
C LYS A 60 -24.88 9.41 20.90
N GLN A 61 -24.66 9.19 19.60
CA GLN A 61 -24.36 7.88 19.03
C GLN A 61 -22.87 7.72 18.66
N SER A 62 -22.11 8.81 18.54
CA SER A 62 -20.74 8.77 18.01
C SER A 62 -19.83 7.79 18.72
N ARG A 63 -19.86 7.74 20.06
CA ARG A 63 -19.05 6.77 20.82
C ARG A 63 -19.35 5.33 20.43
N GLN A 64 -20.63 4.99 20.27
CA GLN A 64 -21.03 3.62 19.90
C GLN A 64 -20.67 3.32 18.45
N ARG A 65 -20.88 4.27 17.54
CA ARG A 65 -20.54 4.11 16.12
C ARG A 65 -19.04 3.95 15.91
N ILE A 66 -18.23 4.82 16.51
CA ILE A 66 -16.76 4.74 16.46
C ILE A 66 -16.30 3.41 17.05
N GLY A 67 -16.77 3.04 18.24
CA GLY A 67 -16.39 1.76 18.86
C GLY A 67 -16.76 0.54 18.00
N ARG A 68 -17.92 0.54 17.35
CA ARG A 68 -18.35 -0.59 16.51
C ARG A 68 -17.61 -0.67 15.19
N TRP A 69 -17.46 0.47 14.50
CA TRP A 69 -17.04 0.49 13.10
C TRP A 69 -15.55 0.74 12.94
N CYS A 70 -14.88 1.48 13.83
CA CYS A 70 -13.43 1.68 13.74
C CYS A 70 -12.61 0.43 14.09
N GLU A 71 -13.24 -0.60 14.65
CA GLU A 71 -12.66 -1.94 14.78
C GLU A 71 -12.64 -2.71 13.45
N GLU A 72 -13.52 -2.35 12.50
CA GLU A 72 -13.47 -2.90 11.14
C GLU A 72 -12.27 -2.29 10.41
N ALA A 73 -11.35 -3.12 9.97
CA ALA A 73 -10.11 -2.67 9.33
C ALA A 73 -10.41 -1.70 8.16
N ASN A 74 -11.36 -2.06 7.29
CA ASN A 74 -11.72 -1.24 6.12
C ASN A 74 -12.17 0.16 6.52
N VAL A 75 -12.98 0.30 7.58
CA VAL A 75 -13.42 1.60 8.10
C VAL A 75 -12.28 2.33 8.79
N SER A 76 -11.44 1.65 9.56
CA SER A 76 -10.30 2.25 10.24
C SER A 76 -9.28 2.85 9.25
N PHE A 77 -9.01 2.15 8.15
CA PHE A 77 -8.15 2.65 7.07
C PHE A 77 -8.81 3.76 6.25
N ALA A 78 -10.13 3.69 6.06
CA ALA A 78 -10.87 4.69 5.31
C ALA A 78 -11.17 5.96 6.10
N CYS A 79 -11.29 5.86 7.41
CA CYS A 79 -11.65 6.96 8.29
C CYS A 79 -10.58 7.23 9.35
N PRO A 80 -9.29 7.38 8.98
CA PRO A 80 -8.20 7.41 9.93
C PRO A 80 -8.16 8.65 10.82
N ILE A 81 -8.79 9.77 10.42
CA ILE A 81 -9.00 10.91 11.31
C ILE A 81 -10.11 10.58 12.29
N THR A 82 -11.28 10.19 11.77
CA THR A 82 -12.47 9.96 12.60
C THR A 82 -12.27 8.80 13.60
N CYS A 83 -11.49 7.80 13.23
CA CYS A 83 -11.12 6.67 14.07
C CYS A 83 -9.84 6.91 14.90
N GLU A 84 -9.22 8.10 14.79
CA GLU A 84 -7.97 8.45 15.49
C GLU A 84 -6.80 7.49 15.19
N THR A 85 -6.76 6.90 13.99
CA THR A 85 -5.73 5.93 13.54
C THR A 85 -4.71 6.51 12.55
N CYS A 86 -4.68 7.84 12.40
CA CYS A 86 -3.76 8.59 11.52
C CYS A 86 -2.24 8.33 11.67
N THR A 87 -1.82 7.49 12.61
CA THR A 87 -0.46 6.97 12.67
C THR A 87 -0.14 6.03 11.50
N ILE A 88 -1.14 5.52 10.80
CA ILE A 88 -0.99 4.64 9.65
C ILE A 88 -0.79 5.50 8.39
N SER A 89 0.36 5.35 7.73
CA SER A 89 0.58 5.96 6.42
C SER A 89 -0.35 5.30 5.40
N CYS A 90 -1.20 6.07 4.71
CA CYS A 90 -2.17 5.53 3.74
C CYS A 90 -1.51 5.18 2.41
N VAL A 91 -0.64 4.16 2.45
CA VAL A 91 0.19 3.72 1.34
C VAL A 91 0.15 2.21 1.27
N ASP A 92 0.16 1.69 0.04
CA ASP A 92 0.35 0.25 -0.16
C ASP A 92 1.75 -0.17 0.29
N ASP A 93 1.85 -1.34 0.90
CA ASP A 93 3.12 -1.99 1.19
C ASP A 93 3.75 -2.44 -0.14
N ALA A 94 4.69 -1.64 -0.64
CA ALA A 94 5.38 -1.88 -1.90
C ALA A 94 6.19 -3.18 -1.92
N THR A 95 6.43 -3.82 -0.77
CA THR A 95 7.16 -5.09 -0.67
C THR A 95 6.23 -6.30 -0.54
N TYR A 96 4.93 -6.07 -0.32
CA TYR A 96 3.95 -7.12 -0.11
C TYR A 96 3.48 -7.72 -1.43
N ASN A 97 3.36 -9.05 -1.44
CA ASN A 97 2.73 -9.82 -2.51
C ASN A 97 1.42 -10.39 -2.00
N LEU A 98 0.36 -10.29 -2.80
CA LEU A 98 -0.94 -10.88 -2.48
C LEU A 98 -0.80 -12.39 -2.30
N LYS A 99 -1.38 -12.94 -1.23
CA LYS A 99 -1.20 -14.34 -0.85
C LYS A 99 -1.59 -15.27 -2.00
N GLY A 100 -0.71 -16.21 -2.30
CA GLY A 100 -0.91 -17.18 -3.37
C GLY A 100 -0.63 -16.63 -4.77
N THR A 101 -0.04 -15.44 -4.88
CA THR A 101 0.33 -14.82 -6.16
C THR A 101 1.73 -14.19 -6.09
N ASP A 102 2.24 -13.78 -7.25
CA ASP A 102 3.42 -12.93 -7.46
C ASP A 102 3.03 -11.46 -7.72
N LYS A 103 1.81 -11.07 -7.34
CA LYS A 103 1.25 -9.74 -7.64
C LYS A 103 1.34 -8.82 -6.43
N HIS A 104 1.74 -7.59 -6.67
CA HIS A 104 1.76 -6.52 -5.68
C HIS A 104 0.40 -5.82 -5.57
N CYS A 105 0.23 -4.96 -4.57
CA CYS A 105 -1.02 -4.25 -4.29
C CYS A 105 -1.57 -3.48 -5.51
N ASP A 106 -0.70 -2.82 -6.28
CA ASP A 106 -1.05 -2.04 -7.47
C ASP A 106 -1.81 -2.85 -8.51
N TRP A 107 -1.57 -4.16 -8.59
CA TRP A 107 -2.29 -5.06 -9.49
C TRP A 107 -3.81 -5.07 -9.22
N ILE A 108 -4.26 -4.87 -7.98
CA ILE A 108 -5.69 -4.80 -7.66
C ILE A 108 -6.36 -3.68 -8.45
N SER A 109 -5.70 -2.52 -8.56
CA SER A 109 -6.24 -1.32 -9.19
C SER A 109 -5.82 -1.13 -10.67
N TYR A 110 -4.89 -1.95 -11.17
CA TYR A 110 -4.28 -1.81 -12.50
C TYR A 110 -5.28 -1.86 -13.68
N ASN A 111 -6.20 -2.82 -13.69
CA ASN A 111 -7.22 -2.95 -14.74
C ASN A 111 -8.57 -2.47 -14.21
N ARG A 112 -9.03 -1.29 -14.70
CA ARG A 112 -10.29 -0.65 -14.27
C ARG A 112 -11.51 -1.58 -14.33
N ASN A 113 -11.56 -2.48 -15.31
CA ASN A 113 -12.68 -3.41 -15.48
C ASN A 113 -12.65 -4.59 -14.50
N GLN A 114 -11.57 -4.77 -13.73
CA GLN A 114 -11.41 -5.84 -12.75
C GLN A 114 -11.26 -5.32 -11.32
N VAL A 115 -11.25 -4.01 -11.11
CA VAL A 115 -11.00 -3.41 -9.77
C VAL A 115 -11.99 -3.92 -8.76
N GLU A 116 -13.29 -3.90 -9.07
CA GLU A 116 -14.33 -4.37 -8.16
C GLU A 116 -14.13 -5.84 -7.79
N GLN A 117 -13.98 -6.71 -8.79
CA GLN A 117 -13.77 -8.15 -8.57
C GLN A 117 -12.51 -8.43 -7.75
N ARG A 118 -11.40 -7.74 -8.03
CA ARG A 118 -10.14 -7.92 -7.30
C ARG A 118 -10.23 -7.38 -5.89
N ARG A 119 -10.87 -6.23 -5.68
CA ARG A 119 -11.10 -5.70 -4.34
C ARG A 119 -11.92 -6.66 -3.50
N ASN A 120 -13.00 -7.19 -4.06
CA ASN A 120 -13.84 -8.20 -3.39
C ASN A 120 -13.07 -9.50 -3.07
N MET A 121 -12.03 -9.83 -3.83
CA MET A 121 -11.22 -11.03 -3.61
C MET A 121 -10.17 -10.84 -2.52
N TYR A 122 -9.50 -9.68 -2.47
CA TYR A 122 -8.29 -9.49 -1.66
C TYR A 122 -8.46 -8.54 -0.48
N CYS A 123 -9.32 -7.52 -0.59
CA CYS A 123 -9.30 -6.39 0.34
C CYS A 123 -9.83 -6.72 1.73
N ASP A 124 -10.74 -7.70 1.87
CA ASP A 124 -11.20 -8.15 3.19
C ASP A 124 -10.12 -8.85 4.01
N LYS A 125 -9.11 -9.44 3.36
CA LYS A 125 -8.07 -10.25 4.03
C LYS A 125 -6.69 -9.62 4.03
N GLU A 126 -6.43 -8.76 3.05
CA GLU A 126 -5.11 -8.23 2.74
C GLU A 126 -5.12 -6.72 2.47
N GLY A 127 -6.28 -6.07 2.65
CA GLY A 127 -6.42 -4.63 2.42
C GLY A 127 -5.66 -3.76 3.43
N ASP A 128 -5.24 -4.31 4.57
CA ASP A 128 -4.37 -3.65 5.54
C ASP A 128 -2.95 -3.41 4.98
N ARG A 129 -2.48 -4.32 4.13
CA ARG A 129 -1.23 -4.18 3.38
C ARG A 129 -1.40 -3.37 2.10
N CYS A 130 -2.61 -3.32 1.57
CA CYS A 130 -2.93 -2.65 0.30
C CYS A 130 -4.02 -1.57 0.44
N PRO A 131 -3.96 -0.65 1.41
CA PRO A 131 -5.08 0.23 1.73
C PRO A 131 -5.41 1.21 0.59
N LYS A 132 -4.41 1.64 -0.20
CA LYS A 132 -4.64 2.53 -1.34
C LYS A 132 -5.25 1.78 -2.51
N SER A 133 -4.68 0.62 -2.87
CA SER A 133 -5.20 -0.18 -3.99
C SER A 133 -6.59 -0.73 -3.71
N CYS A 134 -6.90 -1.01 -2.44
CA CYS A 134 -8.24 -1.38 -1.97
C CYS A 134 -9.23 -0.21 -1.91
N GLY A 135 -8.78 1.03 -2.13
CA GLY A 135 -9.64 2.20 -2.11
C GLY A 135 -10.10 2.59 -0.71
N PHE A 136 -9.36 2.16 0.32
CA PHE A 136 -9.56 2.64 1.68
C PHE A 136 -8.98 4.06 1.78
N CYS A 137 -7.89 4.35 1.08
CA CYS A 137 -7.33 5.70 1.00
C CYS A 137 -8.02 6.57 -0.08
N PRO A 138 -8.22 7.88 0.18
CA PRO A 138 -8.52 8.89 -0.86
C PRO A 138 -7.35 9.19 -1.80
#